data_AF-A0A645DXZ8-F1
#
_entry.id   AF-A0A645DXZ8-F1
#
_cell.length_a   1.000
_cell.length_b   1.000
_cell.length_c   1.000
_cell.angle_alpha   90.00
_cell.angle_beta   90.00
_cell.angle_gamma   90.00
#
_symmetry.space_group_name_H-M   'P 1'
#
loop_
_entity.id
_entity.type
_entity.pdbx_description
1 polymer ?
#
loop_
_entity_poly.entity_id
_entity_poly.type
_entity_poly.pdbx_seq_one_letter_code
_entity_poly.pdbx_strand_id
1 'polypeptide(L)'
;MPQSDIVIAEAWPEEADLWQAGKALYAAENIVSDGGDIIIIAALTEGFGPHRLYAELMNKSVSEIISYRNGDENSSIAAAAAFVTAQVRKKAKISIVTNSPYSVNITEVTGIRTYKTLQEAVDKVFSLKKTVAVLYQAPLMLPVREETVR
;
A
#
# COMPACT_ATOMS: atom_id res chain seq x y z
N MET A 1 6.00 17.10 -8.25
CA MET A 1 6.04 17.07 -6.78
C MET A 1 7.41 16.59 -6.32
N PRO A 2 7.97 17.16 -5.22
CA PRO A 2 9.20 16.65 -4.63
C PRO A 2 8.99 15.24 -4.06
N GLN A 3 10.07 14.47 -3.93
CA GLN A 3 10.01 13.20 -3.20
C GLN A 3 9.91 13.44 -1.68
N SER A 4 9.44 12.42 -0.95
CA SER A 4 9.34 12.47 0.52
C SER A 4 9.73 11.15 1.16
N ASP A 5 10.39 11.25 2.31
CA ASP A 5 10.86 10.07 3.07
C ASP A 5 9.72 9.28 3.69
N ILE A 6 8.63 9.97 4.06
CA ILE A 6 7.40 9.39 4.57
C ILE A 6 6.24 9.90 3.73
N VAL A 7 5.42 8.98 3.22
CA VAL A 7 4.18 9.31 2.50
C VAL A 7 3.01 8.73 3.27
N ILE A 8 2.14 9.60 3.76
CA ILE A 8 0.86 9.24 4.37
C ILE A 8 -0.19 9.32 3.27
N ALA A 9 -0.84 8.21 2.95
CA ALA A 9 -1.80 8.11 1.86
C ALA A 9 -3.15 7.65 2.39
N GLU A 10 -4.15 8.52 2.33
CA GLU A 10 -5.53 8.16 2.66
C GLU A 10 -6.16 7.41 1.49
N ALA A 11 -6.74 6.24 1.75
CA ALA A 11 -7.30 5.37 0.72
C ALA A 11 -8.76 5.71 0.36
N TRP A 12 -9.42 6.62 1.07
CA TRP A 12 -10.78 7.05 0.72
C TRP A 12 -10.82 7.58 -0.73
N PRO A 13 -11.87 7.30 -1.53
CA PRO A 13 -13.09 6.55 -1.19
C PRO A 13 -12.96 5.03 -1.36
N GLU A 14 -11.82 4.56 -1.85
CA GLU A 14 -11.53 3.17 -2.19
C GLU A 14 -11.03 2.40 -0.96
N GLU A 15 -11.66 2.56 0.21
CA GLU A 15 -11.15 2.04 1.48
C GLU A 15 -12.00 0.94 2.13
N ALA A 16 -13.07 0.49 1.44
CA ALA A 16 -13.98 -0.53 1.97
C ALA A 16 -13.24 -1.86 2.26
N ASP A 17 -12.29 -2.22 1.41
CA ASP A 17 -11.49 -3.45 1.52
C ASP A 17 -10.03 -3.24 1.09
N LEU A 18 -9.18 -4.24 1.36
CA LEU A 18 -7.74 -4.17 1.06
C LEU A 18 -7.46 -4.17 -0.44
N TRP A 19 -8.29 -4.86 -1.23
CA TRP A 19 -8.17 -4.89 -2.68
C TRP A 19 -8.28 -3.49 -3.29
N GLN A 20 -9.30 -2.73 -2.88
CA GLN A 20 -9.49 -1.34 -3.31
C GLN A 20 -8.46 -0.41 -2.69
N ALA A 21 -8.18 -0.55 -1.38
CA ALA A 21 -7.28 0.35 -0.67
C ALA A 21 -5.83 0.28 -1.19
N GLY A 22 -5.44 -0.86 -1.78
CA GLY A 22 -4.16 -1.04 -2.46
C GLY A 22 -3.90 -0.01 -3.56
N LYS A 23 -4.93 0.59 -4.18
CA LYS A 23 -4.79 1.65 -5.19
C LYS A 23 -4.06 2.88 -4.65
N ALA A 24 -4.12 3.15 -3.35
CA ALA A 24 -3.38 4.26 -2.72
C ALA A 24 -1.86 4.13 -2.92
N LEU A 25 -1.35 2.91 -3.10
CA LEU A 25 0.07 2.67 -3.38
C LEU A 25 0.51 3.26 -4.73
N TYR A 26 -0.39 3.37 -5.71
CA TYR A 26 -0.04 3.92 -7.02
C TYR A 26 0.37 5.39 -6.91
N ALA A 27 -0.39 6.18 -6.15
CA ALA A 27 -0.03 7.56 -5.89
C ALA A 27 1.19 7.68 -4.96
N ALA A 28 1.24 6.88 -3.88
CA ALA A 28 2.31 6.97 -2.91
C ALA A 28 3.68 6.58 -3.48
N GLU A 29 3.74 5.53 -4.30
CA GLU A 29 4.99 5.05 -4.91
C GLU A 29 5.66 6.14 -5.77
N ASN A 30 4.88 6.95 -6.48
CA ASN A 30 5.41 7.97 -7.38
C ASN A 30 6.29 9.02 -6.68
N ILE A 31 6.01 9.30 -5.41
CA ILE A 31 6.68 10.38 -4.66
C ILE A 31 7.46 9.91 -3.43
N VAL A 32 7.33 8.66 -3.01
CA VAL A 32 8.17 8.16 -1.91
C VAL A 32 9.64 8.10 -2.35
N SER A 33 10.55 8.47 -1.45
CA SER A 33 11.98 8.28 -1.61
C SER A 33 12.36 6.78 -1.57
N ASP A 34 13.46 6.41 -2.22
CA ASP A 34 14.02 5.06 -2.08
C ASP A 34 14.43 4.80 -0.63
N GLY A 35 13.99 3.67 -0.08
CA GLY A 35 14.13 3.32 1.33
C GLY A 35 13.14 4.03 2.27
N GLY A 36 12.18 4.78 1.74
CA GLY A 36 11.17 5.51 2.51
C GLY A 36 10.08 4.62 3.12
N ASP A 37 9.10 5.28 3.74
CA ASP A 37 7.98 4.65 4.43
C ASP A 37 6.64 5.15 3.82
N ILE A 38 5.75 4.22 3.48
CA ILE A 38 4.38 4.50 3.07
C ILE A 38 3.44 4.06 4.20
N ILE A 39 2.57 4.97 4.64
CA ILE A 39 1.51 4.72 5.62
C ILE A 39 0.18 4.88 4.90
N ILE A 40 -0.54 3.79 4.66
CA ILE A 40 -1.90 3.83 4.12
C ILE A 40 -2.87 4.02 5.28
N ILE A 41 -3.81 4.96 5.17
CA ILE A 41 -4.95 5.08 6.08
C ILE A 41 -6.18 4.52 5.36
N ALA A 42 -6.80 3.48 5.91
CA ALA A 42 -7.97 2.84 5.33
C ALA A 42 -8.89 2.20 6.39
N ALA A 43 -10.19 2.39 6.26
CA ALA A 43 -11.20 1.83 7.17
C ALA A 43 -11.25 0.30 7.11
N LEU A 44 -11.15 -0.30 5.91
CA LEU A 44 -11.14 -1.75 5.67
C LEU A 44 -12.31 -2.49 6.34
N THR A 45 -13.51 -1.91 6.24
CA THR A 45 -14.74 -2.44 6.87
C THR A 45 -15.17 -3.80 6.33
N GLU A 46 -14.70 -4.20 5.15
CA GLU A 46 -15.00 -5.48 4.47
C GLU A 46 -13.79 -6.42 4.43
N GLY A 47 -12.68 -6.04 5.07
CA GLY A 47 -11.48 -6.89 5.18
C GLY A 47 -10.69 -6.96 3.87
N PHE A 48 -10.58 -8.16 3.28
CA PHE A 48 -9.73 -8.38 2.10
C PHE A 48 -10.35 -7.95 0.78
N GLY A 49 -11.69 -7.95 0.69
CA GLY A 49 -12.40 -7.67 -0.55
C GLY A 49 -12.51 -8.90 -1.46
N PRO A 50 -12.95 -8.72 -2.72
CA PRO A 50 -13.29 -9.82 -3.62
C PRO A 50 -12.08 -10.68 -4.04
N HIS A 51 -10.86 -10.14 -3.95
CA HIS A 51 -9.63 -10.82 -4.36
C HIS A 51 -8.73 -11.17 -3.18
N ARG A 52 -9.17 -12.06 -2.28
CA ARG A 52 -8.35 -12.51 -1.14
C ARG A 52 -6.93 -12.99 -1.52
N LEU A 53 -6.79 -13.63 -2.68
CA LEU A 53 -5.49 -14.08 -3.21
C LEU A 53 -4.49 -12.92 -3.37
N TYR A 54 -4.94 -11.69 -3.65
CA TYR A 54 -4.07 -10.51 -3.68
C TYR A 54 -3.33 -10.34 -2.36
N ALA A 55 -4.05 -10.41 -1.23
CA ALA A 55 -3.50 -10.29 0.11
C ALA A 55 -2.52 -11.43 0.42
N GLU A 56 -2.89 -12.66 0.07
CA GLU A 56 -2.07 -13.86 0.29
C GLU A 56 -0.76 -13.81 -0.49
N LEU A 57 -0.79 -13.25 -1.70
CA LEU A 57 0.37 -13.08 -2.56
C LEU A 57 1.30 -11.93 -2.11
N MET A 58 0.82 -10.95 -1.34
CA MET A 58 1.67 -9.87 -0.83
C MET A 58 2.85 -10.38 -0.01
N ASN A 59 2.69 -11.52 0.69
CA ASN A 59 3.71 -12.13 1.53
C ASN A 59 4.53 -13.23 0.82
N LYS A 60 4.43 -13.34 -0.50
CA LYS A 60 5.11 -14.35 -1.31
C LYS A 60 6.32 -13.80 -2.05
N SER A 61 7.20 -14.69 -2.50
CA SER A 61 8.30 -14.32 -3.38
C SER A 61 7.78 -13.86 -4.74
N VAL A 62 8.54 -13.00 -5.43
CA VAL A 62 8.18 -12.53 -6.77
C VAL A 62 8.01 -13.70 -7.76
N SER A 63 8.83 -14.75 -7.65
CA SER A 63 8.71 -15.96 -8.47
C SER A 63 7.39 -16.70 -8.23
N GLU A 64 6.93 -16.80 -6.97
CA GLU A 64 5.63 -17.39 -6.65
C GLU A 64 4.50 -16.54 -7.22
N ILE A 65 4.54 -15.21 -7.06
CA ILE A 65 3.53 -14.31 -7.64
C ILE A 65 3.43 -14.50 -9.16
N ILE A 66 4.58 -14.52 -9.85
CA ILE A 66 4.67 -14.68 -11.30
C ILE A 66 4.13 -16.03 -11.80
N SER A 67 4.07 -17.06 -10.93
CA SER A 67 3.50 -18.37 -11.30
C SER A 67 1.98 -18.31 -11.57
N TYR A 68 1.27 -17.33 -10.99
CA TYR A 68 -0.18 -17.15 -11.17
C TYR A 68 -0.57 -16.35 -12.43
N ARG A 69 0.40 -15.85 -13.21
CA ARG A 69 0.14 -14.92 -14.34
C ARG A 69 -0.74 -15.51 -15.45
N ASN A 70 -0.70 -16.82 -15.63
CA ASN A 70 -1.47 -17.55 -16.64
C ASN A 70 -2.63 -18.34 -16.00
N GLY A 71 -3.07 -17.95 -14.80
CA GLY A 71 -4.22 -18.55 -14.13
C GLY A 71 -5.54 -18.12 -14.75
N ASP A 72 -6.64 -18.38 -14.04
CA ASP A 72 -7.92 -17.77 -14.37
C ASP A 72 -7.89 -16.24 -14.16
N GLU A 73 -8.94 -15.55 -14.61
CA GLU A 73 -9.05 -14.09 -14.52
C GLU A 73 -8.77 -13.57 -13.10
N ASN A 74 -9.37 -14.20 -12.09
CA ASN A 74 -9.19 -13.82 -10.69
C ASN A 74 -7.74 -13.96 -10.23
N SER A 75 -7.09 -15.07 -10.58
CA SER A 75 -5.71 -15.37 -10.22
C SER A 75 -4.74 -14.41 -10.91
N SER A 76 -4.93 -14.17 -12.20
CA SER A 76 -4.08 -13.28 -12.97
C SER A 76 -4.18 -11.82 -12.51
N ILE A 77 -5.39 -11.33 -12.20
CA ILE A 77 -5.60 -9.98 -11.69
C ILE A 77 -4.98 -9.81 -10.29
N ALA A 78 -5.21 -10.78 -9.38
CA ALA A 78 -4.60 -10.76 -8.06
C ALA A 78 -3.07 -10.78 -8.13
N ALA A 79 -2.49 -11.60 -9.02
CA ALA A 79 -1.06 -11.70 -9.24
C ALA A 79 -0.47 -10.39 -9.79
N ALA A 80 -1.15 -9.73 -10.73
CA ALA A 80 -0.72 -8.45 -11.27
C ALA A 80 -0.66 -7.37 -10.18
N ALA A 81 -1.72 -7.23 -9.37
CA ALA A 81 -1.75 -6.28 -8.27
C ALA A 81 -0.71 -6.59 -7.18
N ALA A 82 -0.54 -7.86 -6.83
CA ALA A 82 0.46 -8.31 -5.86
C ALA A 82 1.88 -8.05 -6.36
N PHE A 83 2.14 -8.25 -7.66
CA PHE A 83 3.43 -7.95 -8.28
C PHE A 83 3.75 -6.45 -8.18
N VAL A 84 2.80 -5.57 -8.53
CA VAL A 84 2.99 -4.12 -8.35
C VAL A 84 3.28 -3.79 -6.89
N THR A 85 2.52 -4.36 -5.95
CA THR A 85 2.76 -4.17 -4.50
C THR A 85 4.15 -4.64 -4.09
N ALA A 86 4.64 -5.78 -4.60
CA ALA A 86 5.98 -6.28 -4.34
C ALA A 86 7.07 -5.34 -4.88
N GLN A 87 6.83 -4.68 -6.02
CA GLN A 87 7.73 -3.65 -6.55
C GLN A 87 7.75 -2.42 -5.63
N VAL A 88 6.60 -1.97 -5.13
CA VAL A 88 6.55 -0.89 -4.13
C VAL A 88 7.33 -1.29 -2.87
N ARG A 89 7.19 -2.53 -2.38
CA ARG A 89 7.92 -3.04 -1.22
C ARG A 89 9.44 -3.11 -1.39
N LYS A 90 9.96 -3.16 -2.62
CA LYS A 90 11.41 -3.04 -2.89
C LYS A 90 11.90 -1.60 -2.69
N LYS A 91 11.03 -0.63 -2.94
CA LYS A 91 11.32 0.80 -2.85
C LYS A 91 11.07 1.37 -1.45
N ALA A 92 9.96 1.00 -0.81
CA ALA A 92 9.53 1.56 0.46
C ALA A 92 8.89 0.51 1.38
N LYS A 93 8.98 0.73 2.69
CA LYS A 93 8.22 -0.05 3.67
C LYS A 93 6.76 0.39 3.65
N ILE A 94 5.84 -0.57 3.80
CA ILE A 94 4.41 -0.30 3.80
C ILE A 94 3.85 -0.62 5.19
N SER A 95 2.98 0.24 5.70
CA SER A 95 2.16 -0.01 6.87
C SER A 95 0.75 0.52 6.66
N ILE A 96 -0.21 0.00 7.44
CA ILE A 96 -1.62 0.37 7.33
C ILE A 96 -2.11 0.91 8.68
N VAL A 97 -2.85 1.99 8.67
CA VAL A 97 -3.61 2.52 9.80
C VAL A 97 -5.07 2.15 9.59
N THR A 98 -5.63 1.37 10.51
CA THR A 98 -7.02 0.90 10.41
C THR A 98 -7.56 0.55 11.79
N ASN A 99 -8.85 0.82 12.00
CA ASN A 99 -9.63 0.33 13.16
C ASN A 99 -10.48 -0.90 12.82
N SER A 100 -10.25 -1.50 11.65
CA SER A 100 -10.98 -2.68 11.20
C SER A 100 -10.84 -3.86 12.18
N PRO A 101 -11.93 -4.62 12.44
CA PRO A 101 -11.84 -5.89 13.15
C PRO A 101 -10.99 -6.93 12.40
N TYR A 102 -10.73 -6.73 11.11
CA TYR A 102 -9.89 -7.62 10.28
C TYR A 102 -8.39 -7.31 10.36
N SER A 103 -7.98 -6.25 11.08
CA SER A 103 -6.58 -5.77 11.13
C SER A 103 -5.54 -6.84 11.49
N VAL A 104 -5.83 -7.70 12.48
CA VAL A 104 -4.95 -8.81 12.88
C VAL A 104 -4.76 -9.80 11.73
N ASN A 105 -5.87 -10.27 11.14
CA ASN A 105 -5.86 -11.22 10.02
C ASN A 105 -5.15 -10.62 8.78
N ILE A 106 -5.39 -9.33 8.49
CA ILE A 106 -4.68 -8.61 7.42
C ILE A 106 -3.17 -8.63 7.67
N THR A 107 -2.72 -8.36 8.89
CA THR A 107 -1.29 -8.40 9.23
C THR A 107 -0.71 -9.80 9.03
N GLU A 108 -1.41 -10.84 9.49
CA GLU A 108 -0.96 -12.24 9.39
C GLU A 108 -0.85 -12.72 7.94
N VAL A 109 -1.84 -12.39 7.11
CA VAL A 109 -1.90 -12.84 5.70
C VAL A 109 -0.91 -12.07 4.82
N THR A 110 -0.85 -10.75 4.96
CA THR A 110 -0.07 -9.88 4.05
C THR A 110 1.38 -9.70 4.50
N GLY A 111 1.67 -9.89 5.80
CA GLY A 111 2.93 -9.49 6.42
C GLY A 111 3.10 -7.97 6.56
N ILE A 112 2.08 -7.16 6.24
CA ILE A 112 2.09 -5.70 6.40
C ILE A 112 1.60 -5.37 7.80
N ARG A 113 2.36 -4.56 8.53
CA ARG A 113 1.98 -4.17 9.90
C ARG A 113 0.80 -3.19 9.89
N THR A 114 -0.20 -3.45 10.72
CA THR A 114 -1.29 -2.52 11.01
C THR A 114 -1.09 -1.75 12.32
N TYR A 115 -1.60 -0.51 12.38
CA TYR A 115 -1.66 0.36 13.55
C TYR A 115 -3.09 0.85 13.78
N LYS A 116 -3.48 1.14 15.02
CA LYS A 116 -4.83 1.64 15.33
C LYS A 116 -4.99 3.13 15.07
N THR A 117 -3.91 3.88 15.21
CA THR A 117 -3.92 5.33 15.02
C THR A 117 -2.81 5.77 14.08
N LEU A 118 -3.02 6.91 13.43
CA LEU A 118 -1.99 7.52 12.60
C LEU A 118 -0.75 7.89 13.42
N GLN A 119 -0.95 8.38 14.65
CA GLN A 119 0.14 8.72 15.56
C GLN A 119 1.05 7.51 15.83
N GLU A 120 0.47 6.33 16.14
CA GLU A 120 1.24 5.11 16.36
C GLU A 120 2.11 4.73 15.15
N ALA A 121 1.58 4.89 13.93
CA ALA A 121 2.34 4.59 12.71
C ALA A 121 3.46 5.60 12.47
N VAL A 122 3.16 6.89 12.59
CA VAL A 122 4.13 7.99 12.40
C VAL A 122 5.26 7.90 13.41
N ASP A 123 4.96 7.61 14.68
CA ASP A 123 5.96 7.48 15.75
C ASP A 123 7.00 6.39 15.47
N LYS A 124 6.69 5.40 14.63
CA LYS A 124 7.64 4.32 14.27
C LYS A 124 8.63 4.71 13.19
N VAL A 125 8.34 5.74 12.41
CA VAL A 125 9.12 6.07 11.20
C VAL A 125 9.65 7.50 11.20
N PHE A 126 9.05 8.41 11.97
CA PHE A 126 9.37 9.83 11.97
C PHE A 126 10.71 10.16 12.61
N SER A 127 11.35 11.21 12.09
CA SER A 127 12.45 11.92 12.72
C SER A 127 12.52 13.34 12.17
N LEU A 128 13.15 14.28 12.89
CA LEU A 128 13.29 15.68 12.46
C LEU A 128 14.04 15.88 11.13
N LYS A 129 14.72 14.85 10.62
CA LYS A 129 15.45 14.90 9.34
C LYS A 129 14.64 14.38 8.16
N LYS A 130 13.49 13.74 8.41
CA LYS A 130 12.65 13.14 7.37
C LYS A 130 11.58 14.14 6.89
N THR A 131 11.40 14.19 5.59
CA THR A 131 10.30 14.90 4.93
C THR A 131 9.03 14.05 4.95
N VAL A 132 7.87 14.70 5.08
CA VAL A 132 6.56 14.04 5.13
C VAL A 132 5.66 14.65 4.07
N ALA A 133 5.09 13.80 3.21
CA ALA A 133 3.99 14.16 2.31
C ALA A 133 2.70 13.52 2.79
N VAL A 134 1.58 14.23 2.60
CA VAL A 134 0.23 13.73 2.88
C VAL A 134 -0.58 13.77 1.60
N LEU A 135 -1.12 12.63 1.21
CA LEU A 135 -1.98 12.45 0.04
C LEU A 135 -3.41 12.20 0.52
N TYR A 136 -4.23 13.25 0.47
CA TYR A 136 -5.66 13.18 0.77
C TYR A 136 -6.41 12.56 -0.40
N GLN A 137 -7.15 11.47 -0.17
CA GLN A 137 -7.83 10.70 -1.22
C GLN A 137 -6.89 10.18 -2.32
N ALA A 138 -5.81 9.51 -1.91
CA ALA A 138 -4.71 9.05 -2.76
C ALA A 138 -5.14 8.25 -4.00
N PRO A 139 -6.18 7.39 -3.99
CA PRO A 139 -6.61 6.67 -5.18
C PRO A 139 -7.16 7.57 -6.31
N LEU A 140 -7.53 8.80 -6.02
CA LEU A 140 -8.11 9.75 -6.98
C LEU A 140 -7.06 10.70 -7.61
N MET A 141 -5.77 10.50 -7.31
CA MET A 141 -4.71 11.39 -7.77
C MET A 141 -3.59 10.65 -8.49
N LEU A 142 -2.85 11.42 -9.31
CA LEU A 142 -1.62 10.97 -9.94
C LEU A 142 -0.52 12.01 -9.66
N PRO A 143 0.13 11.95 -8.49
CA PRO A 143 1.22 12.84 -8.18
C PRO A 143 2.43 12.46 -9.04
N VAL A 144 2.84 13.35 -9.94
CA VAL A 144 4.00 13.13 -10.82
C VAL A 144 5.20 13.95 -10.35
N ARG A 145 6.39 13.35 -10.44
CA ARG A 145 7.65 14.08 -10.26
C ARG A 145 7.88 14.97 -11.49
N GLU A 146 8.42 16.17 -11.31
CA GLU A 146 8.65 17.10 -12.43
C GLU A 146 9.59 16.49 -13.49
N GLU A 147 10.54 15.67 -13.05
CA GLU A 147 11.46 14.93 -13.91
C GLU A 147 10.78 13.87 -14.79
N THR A 148 9.60 13.37 -14.38
CA THR A 148 8.84 12.36 -15.14
C THR A 148 8.09 12.97 -16.34
N VAL A 149 7.88 14.29 -16.34
CA VAL A 149 7.04 15.00 -17.34
C VAL A 149 7.90 15.76 -18.37
N ARG A 150 9.23 15.68 -18.27
CA ARG A 150 10.19 16.27 -19.21
C ARG A 150 10.85 15.20 -20.05
#